data_AF-A0A919HZN1-F1
#
_entry.id   AF-A0A919HZN1-F1
#
_cell.length_a   1.000
_cell.length_b   1.000
_cell.length_c   1.000
_cell.angle_alpha   90.00
_cell.angle_beta   90.00
_cell.angle_gamma   90.00
#
_symmetry.space_group_name_H-M   'P 1'
#
loop_
_entity.id
_entity.type
_entity.pdbx_description
1 polymer ?
#
loop_
_entity_poly.entity_id
_entity_poly.type
_entity_poly.pdbx_seq_one_letter_code
_entity_poly.pdbx_strand_id
1 'polypeptide(L)' 'MPGREAGPACVENCPAQALTLADDETLITPAKQRRLRSACREVQPWQRATPLCSQPNAGAKVRQWR' A
#
# COMPACT_ATOMS: atom_id res chain seq x y z
N MET A 1 6.54 26.92 -9.56
CA MET A 1 7.34 26.31 -8.48
C MET A 1 8.53 25.63 -9.13
N PRO A 2 9.76 26.16 -9.02
CA PRO A 2 10.91 25.56 -9.68
C PRO A 2 11.18 24.20 -9.01
N GLY A 3 10.99 23.14 -9.79
CA GLY A 3 11.52 21.82 -9.43
C GLY A 3 13.02 21.99 -9.27
N ARG A 4 13.54 21.51 -8.14
CA ARG A 4 14.96 21.58 -7.81
C ARG A 4 15.72 20.92 -8.97
N GLU A 5 16.48 21.71 -9.71
CA GLU A 5 17.25 21.26 -10.88
C GLU A 5 18.25 20.14 -10.55
N ALA A 6 18.64 19.99 -9.28
CA ALA A 6 19.47 18.91 -8.75
C ALA A 6 18.68 17.67 -8.27
N GLY A 7 17.37 17.58 -8.50
CA GLY A 7 16.56 16.45 -8.04
C GLY A 7 16.28 16.42 -6.52
N PRO A 8 15.70 15.33 -6.02
CA PRO A 8 15.33 15.17 -4.62
C PRO A 8 16.58 14.86 -3.77
N ALA A 9 16.80 15.68 -2.74
CA ALA A 9 17.99 15.59 -1.88
C ALA A 9 18.14 14.23 -1.17
N CYS A 10 17.05 13.47 -0.99
CA CYS A 10 17.10 12.16 -0.37
C CYS A 10 17.84 11.10 -1.20
N VAL A 11 17.82 11.21 -2.54
CA VAL A 11 18.59 10.32 -3.42
C VAL A 11 20.07 10.70 -3.36
N GLU A 12 20.37 12.00 -3.48
CA GLU A 12 21.74 12.53 -3.43
C GLU A 12 22.45 12.25 -2.09
N ASN A 13 21.73 12.30 -0.98
CA ASN A 13 22.30 12.12 0.36
C ASN A 13 22.09 10.70 0.91
N CYS A 14 21.71 9.72 0.09
CA CYS A 14 21.45 8.37 0.58
C CYS A 14 22.76 7.66 0.95
N PRO A 15 23.05 7.40 2.24
CA PRO A 15 24.33 6.84 2.66
C PRO A 15 24.52 5.37 2.24
N ALA A 16 23.42 4.68 1.92
CA ALA A 16 23.42 3.29 1.49
C ALA A 16 23.18 3.13 -0.02
N GLN A 17 23.07 4.23 -0.78
CA GLN A 17 22.67 4.25 -2.20
C GLN A 17 21.43 3.36 -2.50
N ALA A 18 20.54 3.21 -1.53
CA ALA A 18 19.36 2.34 -1.64
C ALA A 18 18.18 3.02 -2.37
N LEU A 19 18.26 4.33 -2.56
CA LEU A 19 17.22 5.13 -3.18
C LEU A 19 17.62 5.44 -4.63
N THR A 20 16.72 5.15 -5.56
CA THR A 20 16.86 5.50 -6.98
C THR A 20 15.67 6.34 -7.39
N LEU A 21 15.88 7.32 -8.28
CA LEU A 21 14.77 8.02 -8.92
C LEU A 21 13.94 7.02 -9.73
N ALA A 22 12.64 7.04 -9.53
CA ALA A 22 11.73 6.27 -10.35
C ALA A 22 11.38 7.10 -11.59
N ASP A 23 11.75 6.60 -12.78
CA ASP A 23 11.32 7.17 -14.06
C ASP A 23 9.89 6.76 -14.37
N ASP A 24 9.21 7.51 -15.24
CA ASP A 24 7.84 7.20 -15.67
C ASP A 24 7.69 5.75 -16.15
N GLU A 25 8.65 5.24 -16.92
CA GLU A 25 8.68 3.85 -17.40
C GLU A 25 8.69 2.82 -16.25
N THR A 26 9.44 3.11 -15.19
CA THR A 26 9.50 2.25 -13.99
C THR A 26 8.19 2.28 -13.20
N LEU A 27 7.40 3.35 -13.34
CA LEU A 27 6.12 3.56 -12.65
C LEU A 27 4.92 3.01 -13.43
N ILE A 28 4.99 2.91 -14.76
CA ILE A 28 3.88 2.45 -15.60
C ILE A 28 3.43 1.04 -15.20
N THR A 29 4.36 0.10 -15.09
CA THR A 29 4.07 -1.30 -14.76
C THR A 29 3.40 -1.45 -13.39
N PRO A 30 3.96 -0.93 -12.27
CA PRO A 30 3.30 -1.02 -10.97
C PRO A 30 2.00 -0.21 -10.88
N ALA A 31 1.86 0.87 -11.65
CA ALA A 31 0.59 1.61 -11.75
C ALA A 31 -0.49 0.77 -12.43
N LYS A 32 -0.19 0.13 -13.56
CA LYS A 32 -1.11 -0.81 -14.25
C LYS A 32 -1.53 -1.95 -13.34
N GLN A 33 -0.57 -2.58 -12.65
CA GLN A 33 -0.84 -3.66 -11.70
C GLN A 33 -1.71 -3.22 -10.51
N ARG A 34 -1.49 -2.01 -9.98
CA ARG A 34 -2.35 -1.44 -8.94
C ARG A 34 -3.78 -1.26 -9.44
N ARG A 35 -3.97 -0.63 -10.62
CA ARG A 35 -5.31 -0.44 -11.22
C ARG A 35 -6.03 -1.75 -11.45
N LEU A 36 -5.33 -2.76 -12.01
CA LEU A 36 -5.89 -4.09 -12.23
C LEU A 36 -6.36 -4.73 -10.92
N ARG A 37 -5.51 -4.73 -9.88
CA ARG A 37 -5.88 -5.29 -8.58
C ARG A 37 -7.08 -4.58 -7.95
N SER A 38 -7.17 -3.26 -8.08
CA SER A 38 -8.34 -2.50 -7.62
C SER A 38 -9.60 -2.89 -8.36
N ALA A 39 -9.57 -2.91 -9.71
CA ALA A 39 -10.71 -3.33 -10.52
C ALA A 39 -11.14 -4.77 -10.20
N CYS A 40 -10.20 -5.70 -10.05
CA CYS A 40 -10.50 -7.07 -9.64
C CYS A 40 -11.11 -7.14 -8.23
N ARG A 41 -10.71 -6.26 -7.31
CA ARG A 41 -11.29 -6.20 -5.96
C ARG A 41 -12.69 -5.59 -5.95
N GLU A 42 -12.96 -4.62 -6.82
CA GLU A 42 -14.29 -4.02 -6.98
C GLU A 42 -15.31 -5.00 -7.57
N VAL A 43 -14.88 -5.83 -8.52
CA VAL A 43 -15.73 -6.87 -9.12
C VAL A 43 -15.80 -8.14 -8.25
N GLN A 44 -14.93 -8.27 -7.24
CA GLN A 44 -15.01 -9.43 -6.34
C GLN A 44 -16.35 -9.42 -5.60
N PRO A 45 -16.97 -10.60 -5.43
CA PRO A 45 -18.20 -10.71 -4.67
C PRO A 45 -17.95 -10.19 -3.25
N TRP A 46 -18.88 -9.39 -2.73
CA TRP A 46 -18.85 -8.79 -1.39
C TRP A 46 -18.55 -9.80 -0.27
N GLN A 47 -18.85 -11.09 -0.49
CA GLN A 47 -18.54 -12.21 0.41
C GLN A 47 -17.03 -12.53 0.53
N ARG A 48 -16.21 -12.12 -0.44
CA ARG A 48 -14.75 -12.34 -0.45
C ARG A 48 -13.94 -11.17 0.08
N ALA A 49 -14.59 -10.08 0.50
CA ALA A 49 -13.94 -9.14 1.39
C ALA A 49 -13.74 -9.87 2.73
N THR A 50 -12.65 -10.65 2.84
CA THR A 50 -12.20 -11.16 4.12
C THR A 50 -12.11 -9.95 5.04
N PRO A 51 -12.93 -9.88 6.09
CA PRO A 51 -12.75 -8.84 7.07
C PRO A 51 -11.35 -9.10 7.63
N LEU A 52 -10.42 -8.19 7.40
CA LEU A 52 -9.26 -8.04 8.27
C LEU A 52 -9.71 -7.47 9.63
N CYS A 53 -10.92 -7.83 10.08
CA CYS A 53 -11.36 -7.67 11.44
C CYS A 53 -10.81 -8.91 12.12
N SER A 54 -9.66 -8.74 12.77
CA SER A 54 -9.11 -9.67 13.76
C SER A 54 -10.23 -10.48 14.39
N GLN A 55 -10.29 -11.77 14.12
CA GLN A 55 -11.28 -12.64 14.74
C GLN A 55 -11.14 -12.43 16.25
N PRO A 56 -12.15 -11.90 16.98
CA PRO A 56 -12.12 -12.00 18.42
C PRO A 56 -12.13 -13.51 18.69
N ASN A 57 -11.08 -13.97 19.35
CA ASN A 57 -10.89 -15.37 19.72
C ASN A 57 -12.24 -15.94 20.21
N ALA A 58 -12.68 -17.05 19.61
CA ALA A 58 -13.96 -17.72 19.87
C ALA A 58 -14.13 -18.25 21.32
N GLY A 59 -13.33 -17.77 22.26
CA GLY A 59 -13.41 -18.03 23.69
C GLY A 59 -13.40 -16.78 24.57
N ALA A 60 -13.48 -15.55 24.03
CA ALA A 60 -13.56 -14.33 24.82
C ALA A 60 -14.94 -14.19 25.48
N LYS A 61 -15.18 -14.99 26.53
CA LYS A 61 -16.35 -14.92 27.38
C LYS A 61 -16.30 -13.59 28.14
N VAL A 62 -16.94 -12.56 27.59
CA VAL A 62 -17.14 -11.28 28.29
C VAL A 62 -17.91 -11.56 29.58
N ARG A 63 -17.26 -11.39 30.73
CA ARG A 63 -17.95 -11.43 32.02
C ARG A 63 -18.77 -10.16 32.13
N GLN A 64 -20.09 -10.31 32.07
CA GLN A 64 -21.01 -9.23 32.37
C GLN A 64 -20.87 -8.91 33.86
N TRP A 65 -20.71 -7.63 34.18
CA TRP A 65 -20.72 -7.15 35.55
C TRP A 65 -22.16 -7.15 36.08
N ARG A 66 -22.31 -7.50 37.35
CA ARG A 66 -23.57 -7.74 38.08
C ARG A 66 -24.37 -6.46 38.29
#